data_AF-A0A0G1NLF4-F1
#
_entry.id   AF-A0A0G1NLF4-F1
#
_cell.length_a   1.000
_cell.length_b   1.000
_cell.length_c   1.000
_cell.angle_alpha   90.00
_cell.angle_beta   90.00
_cell.angle_gamma   90.00
#
_symmetry.space_group_name_H-M   'P 1'
#
loop_
_entity.id
_entity.type
_entity.pdbx_description
1 polymer ?
#
loop_
_entity_poly.entity_id
_entity_poly.type
_entity_poly.pdbx_seq_one_letter_code
_entity_poly.pdbx_strand_id
1 'polypeptide(L)'
;MVLANAGAVAGIAGERIYPIKTGESIDVLLSAKAALVWDEETGTILYEKNPDDSRPVASLSKLVSALTVRKYLPLDTLVIIPLEVLRAQRLGANIKLPAGDAATAYDLLAAGLISSANDAMVSLAIGLSGSEDEFVRTANDFIKRNGIYSTKISNATGLAGGEQYSTARDIKELFRLAYRDKVLRNFLVSEDSVLTTQGGSSRKYKSTNKLLGTYFPVLAAKTGYTNEAGENLVVMTYGDKGQRIGAVVLGSEDRFQDIKTVVEWVQRSYVWP
;
A
#
# COMPACT_ATOMS: atom_id res chain seq x y z
N MET A 1 34.15 46.01 10.73
CA MET A 1 33.90 44.76 9.99
C MET A 1 32.43 44.42 10.18
N VAL A 2 31.62 44.70 9.16
CA VAL A 2 30.15 44.62 9.20
C VAL A 2 29.75 43.15 9.01
N LEU A 3 29.06 42.56 9.99
CA LEU A 3 28.45 41.24 9.87
C LEU A 3 27.13 41.38 9.12
N ALA A 4 27.07 40.77 7.93
CA ALA A 4 25.90 40.74 7.07
C ALA A 4 24.87 39.73 7.60
N ASN A 5 23.61 40.18 7.63
CA ASN A 5 22.42 39.36 7.85
C ASN A 5 22.31 38.26 6.78
N ALA A 6 22.24 37.01 7.21
CA ALA A 6 21.79 35.91 6.36
C ALA A 6 20.25 35.95 6.26
N GLY A 7 19.75 36.47 5.14
CA GLY A 7 18.33 36.44 4.80
C GLY A 7 17.89 35.00 4.52
N ALA A 8 16.85 34.55 5.24
CA ALA A 8 16.13 33.33 4.91
C ALA A 8 15.40 33.53 3.59
N VAL A 9 15.73 32.72 2.58
CA VAL A 9 14.97 32.64 1.33
C VAL A 9 13.73 31.79 1.62
N ALA A 10 12.60 32.46 1.86
CA ALA A 10 11.29 31.81 1.83
C ALA A 10 11.05 31.33 0.39
N GLY A 11 11.08 30.02 0.18
CA GLY A 11 10.68 29.43 -1.09
C GLY A 11 9.22 29.77 -1.37
N ILE A 12 8.98 30.50 -2.46
CA ILE A 12 7.65 30.71 -3.04
C ILE A 12 7.07 29.32 -3.36
N ALA A 13 6.08 28.88 -2.58
CA ALA A 13 5.26 27.75 -2.95
C ALA A 13 4.53 28.12 -4.24
N GLY A 14 4.87 27.45 -5.35
CA GLY A 14 4.16 27.64 -6.63
C GLY A 14 2.66 27.39 -6.45
N GLU A 15 1.83 28.10 -7.21
CA GLU A 15 0.38 27.88 -7.20
C GLU A 15 0.08 26.41 -7.48
N ARG A 16 -0.79 25.82 -6.64
CA ARG A 16 -1.28 24.46 -6.88
C ARG A 16 -2.24 24.48 -8.05
N ILE A 17 -1.89 23.74 -9.10
CA ILE A 17 -2.75 23.54 -10.27
C ILE A 17 -3.79 22.47 -9.94
N TYR A 18 -5.07 22.88 -9.93
CA TYR A 18 -6.18 21.97 -9.72
C TYR A 18 -6.68 21.39 -11.05
N PRO A 19 -6.98 20.08 -11.11
CA PRO A 19 -7.51 19.46 -12.31
C PRO A 19 -8.92 19.97 -12.63
N ILE A 20 -9.18 20.25 -13.90
CA ILE A 20 -10.48 20.70 -14.42
C ILE A 20 -11.04 19.62 -15.35
N LYS A 21 -12.28 19.16 -15.09
CA LYS A 21 -12.95 18.19 -15.95
C LYS A 21 -13.31 18.84 -17.30
N THR A 22 -12.95 18.21 -18.40
CA THR A 22 -13.22 18.70 -19.76
C THR A 22 -14.40 17.95 -20.39
N GLY A 23 -15.45 18.69 -20.76
CA GLY A 23 -16.58 18.18 -21.54
C GLY A 23 -17.39 17.06 -20.88
N GLU A 24 -18.25 16.41 -21.67
CA GLU A 24 -18.94 15.19 -21.29
C GLU A 24 -18.05 13.99 -21.61
N SER A 25 -17.47 13.37 -20.58
CA SER A 25 -16.73 12.11 -20.68
C SER A 25 -17.71 10.94 -20.74
N ILE A 26 -17.55 10.01 -21.70
CA ILE A 26 -18.30 8.73 -21.72
C ILE A 26 -18.04 8.00 -20.39
N ASP A 27 -19.08 7.37 -19.84
CA ASP A 27 -18.97 6.58 -18.61
C ASP A 27 -17.91 5.48 -18.73
N VAL A 28 -17.11 5.31 -17.67
CA VAL A 28 -16.11 4.25 -17.59
C VAL A 28 -16.72 2.99 -16.98
N LEU A 29 -16.60 1.87 -17.69
CA LEU A 29 -17.05 0.57 -17.19
C LEU A 29 -15.88 -0.15 -16.53
N LEU A 30 -16.02 -0.39 -15.22
CA LEU A 30 -15.07 -1.16 -14.41
C LEU A 30 -15.75 -2.41 -13.86
N SER A 31 -15.03 -3.53 -13.89
CA SER A 31 -15.47 -4.77 -13.23
C SER A 31 -15.47 -4.62 -11.70
N ALA A 32 -14.60 -3.74 -11.17
CA ALA A 32 -14.45 -3.43 -9.76
C ALA A 32 -15.76 -3.02 -9.11
N LYS A 33 -16.03 -3.57 -7.93
CA LYS A 33 -17.21 -3.27 -7.11
C LYS A 33 -17.13 -1.88 -6.48
N ALA A 34 -15.92 -1.44 -6.13
CA ALA A 34 -15.64 -0.08 -5.68
C ALA A 34 -14.33 0.44 -6.30
N ALA A 35 -14.26 1.75 -6.54
CA ALA A 35 -13.08 2.41 -7.07
C ALA A 35 -13.01 3.88 -6.64
N LEU A 36 -11.80 4.42 -6.55
CA LEU A 36 -11.54 5.82 -6.26
C LEU A 36 -10.25 6.27 -6.95
N VAL A 37 -10.29 7.39 -7.66
CA VAL A 37 -9.13 8.00 -8.33
C VAL A 37 -8.96 9.43 -7.85
N TRP A 38 -7.73 9.84 -7.58
CA TRP A 38 -7.42 11.17 -7.07
C TRP A 38 -6.16 11.76 -7.70
N ASP A 39 -6.10 13.08 -7.72
CA ASP A 39 -4.88 13.85 -7.94
C ASP A 39 -4.10 13.95 -6.62
N GLU A 40 -2.85 13.47 -6.57
CA GLU A 40 -2.09 13.41 -5.31
C GLU A 40 -1.68 14.78 -4.78
N GLU A 41 -1.40 15.73 -5.67
CA GLU A 41 -0.92 17.07 -5.29
C GLU A 41 -2.00 17.87 -4.57
N THR A 42 -3.21 17.87 -5.13
CA THR A 42 -4.35 18.66 -4.62
C THR A 42 -5.28 17.86 -3.72
N GLY A 43 -5.29 16.53 -3.85
CA GLY A 43 -6.26 15.66 -3.18
C GLY A 43 -7.62 15.61 -3.88
N THR A 44 -7.77 16.25 -5.04
CA THR A 44 -9.02 16.29 -5.80
C THR A 44 -9.44 14.88 -6.22
N ILE A 45 -10.70 14.51 -5.97
CA ILE A 45 -11.27 13.25 -6.44
C ILE A 45 -11.64 13.41 -7.91
N LEU A 46 -11.12 12.51 -8.75
CA LEU A 46 -11.27 12.54 -10.21
C LEU A 46 -12.32 11.54 -10.69
N TYR A 47 -12.49 10.44 -9.95
CA TYR A 47 -13.48 9.41 -10.20
C TYR A 47 -13.81 8.67 -8.91
N GLU A 48 -15.08 8.31 -8.73
CA GLU A 48 -15.52 7.45 -7.63
C GLU A 48 -16.60 6.47 -8.08
N LYS A 49 -16.54 5.25 -7.54
CA LYS A 49 -17.57 4.23 -7.67
C LYS A 49 -17.68 3.55 -6.31
N ASN A 50 -18.81 3.73 -5.63
CA ASN A 50 -19.05 3.17 -4.28
C ASN A 50 -17.85 3.33 -3.33
N PRO A 51 -17.27 4.54 -3.20
CA PRO A 51 -15.96 4.72 -2.56
C PRO A 51 -15.95 4.38 -1.06
N ASP A 52 -17.12 4.38 -0.43
CA ASP A 52 -17.36 4.14 1.00
C ASP A 52 -17.98 2.75 1.28
N ASP A 53 -18.13 1.89 0.26
CA ASP A 53 -18.57 0.51 0.45
C ASP A 53 -17.53 -0.27 1.26
N SER A 54 -17.97 -0.85 2.38
CA SER A 54 -17.15 -1.74 3.20
C SER A 54 -16.92 -3.06 2.48
N ARG A 55 -15.65 -3.40 2.24
CA ARG A 55 -15.26 -4.62 1.51
C ARG A 55 -14.07 -5.33 2.15
N PRO A 56 -13.99 -6.66 2.03
CA PRO A 56 -12.74 -7.37 2.30
C PRO A 56 -11.65 -6.89 1.33
N VAL A 57 -10.53 -6.43 1.88
CA VAL A 57 -9.44 -5.81 1.09
C VAL A 57 -8.21 -6.71 0.92
N ALA A 58 -8.27 -7.94 1.43
CA ALA A 58 -7.18 -8.92 1.36
C ALA A 58 -5.84 -8.28 1.79
N SER A 59 -4.75 -8.53 1.04
CA SER A 59 -3.42 -8.01 1.37
C SER A 59 -3.23 -6.49 1.26
N LEU A 60 -4.24 -5.69 0.88
CA LEU A 60 -4.14 -4.24 1.06
C LEU A 60 -4.13 -3.86 2.55
N SER A 61 -4.67 -4.70 3.43
CA SER A 61 -4.55 -4.58 4.89
C SER A 61 -3.09 -4.52 5.37
N LYS A 62 -2.14 -5.07 4.61
CA LYS A 62 -0.71 -4.97 4.93
C LYS A 62 -0.21 -3.52 4.92
N LEU A 63 -0.90 -2.58 4.29
CA LEU A 63 -0.60 -1.15 4.42
C LEU A 63 -0.76 -0.69 5.87
N VAL A 64 -1.82 -1.13 6.56
CA VAL A 64 -2.03 -0.87 7.99
C VAL A 64 -0.88 -1.47 8.80
N SER A 65 -0.61 -2.76 8.57
CA SER A 65 0.44 -3.46 9.29
C SER A 65 1.81 -2.82 9.08
N ALA A 66 2.14 -2.48 7.83
CA ALA A 66 3.42 -1.87 7.48
C ALA A 66 3.59 -0.48 8.09
N LEU A 67 2.54 0.35 8.06
CA LEU A 67 2.56 1.66 8.71
C LEU A 67 2.71 1.55 10.23
N THR A 68 2.01 0.59 10.84
CA THR A 68 2.09 0.32 12.28
C THR A 68 3.51 -0.13 12.68
N VAL A 69 4.07 -1.10 11.96
CA VAL A 69 5.47 -1.54 12.15
C VAL A 69 6.43 -0.38 11.94
N ARG A 70 6.29 0.35 10.84
CA ARG A 70 7.15 1.48 10.50
C ARG A 70 7.16 2.56 11.59
N LYS A 71 6.03 2.74 12.28
CA LYS A 71 5.83 3.72 13.36
C LYS A 71 6.47 3.28 14.68
N TYR A 72 6.42 2.00 15.02
CA TYR A 72 6.73 1.52 16.37
C TYR A 72 7.92 0.54 16.46
N LEU A 73 8.41 -0.01 15.35
CA LEU A 73 9.55 -0.92 15.31
C LEU A 73 10.72 -0.28 14.54
N PRO A 74 11.90 -0.07 15.17
CA PRO A 74 13.11 0.32 14.46
C PRO A 74 13.47 -0.70 13.38
N LEU A 75 13.84 -0.23 12.19
CA LEU A 75 14.02 -1.09 11.02
C LEU A 75 15.26 -2.00 11.10
N ASP A 76 16.24 -1.64 11.92
CA ASP A 76 17.43 -2.41 12.25
C ASP A 76 17.20 -3.48 13.33
N THR A 77 16.01 -3.52 13.94
CA THR A 77 15.65 -4.54 14.92
C THR A 77 15.70 -5.93 14.29
N LEU A 78 16.47 -6.84 14.89
CA LEU A 78 16.41 -8.25 14.57
C LEU A 78 15.14 -8.87 15.15
N VAL A 79 14.31 -9.41 14.27
CA VAL A 79 13.05 -10.08 14.60
C VAL A 79 13.25 -11.57 14.45
N ILE A 80 13.00 -12.31 15.54
CA ILE A 80 12.97 -13.76 15.52
C ILE A 80 11.74 -14.20 14.73
N ILE A 81 11.93 -15.11 13.78
CA ILE A 81 10.87 -15.70 12.97
C ILE A 81 10.15 -16.74 13.83
N PRO A 82 8.88 -16.50 14.24
CA PRO A 82 8.19 -17.34 15.20
C PRO A 82 7.61 -18.60 14.52
N LEU A 83 7.20 -19.62 15.29
CA LEU A 83 6.65 -20.86 14.73
C LEU A 83 5.31 -20.65 14.00
N GLU A 84 4.60 -19.59 14.37
CA GLU A 84 3.31 -19.16 13.83
C GLU A 84 3.37 -18.90 12.31
N VAL A 85 4.55 -18.56 11.78
CA VAL A 85 4.74 -18.39 10.34
C VAL A 85 4.41 -19.66 9.55
N LEU A 86 4.52 -20.85 10.15
CA LEU A 86 4.20 -22.11 9.48
C LEU A 86 2.72 -22.18 9.06
N ARG A 87 1.82 -21.55 9.81
CA ARG A 87 0.41 -21.41 9.41
C ARG A 87 0.26 -20.45 8.24
N ALA A 88 0.92 -19.30 8.29
CA ALA A 88 0.93 -18.31 7.21
C ALA A 88 1.53 -18.88 5.92
N GLN A 89 2.52 -19.75 6.00
CA GLN A 89 3.16 -20.39 4.84
C GLN A 89 2.26 -21.42 4.14
N ARG A 90 1.23 -21.91 4.81
CA ARG A 90 0.20 -22.78 4.20
C ARG A 90 -0.88 -21.98 3.49
N LEU A 91 -0.93 -20.67 3.71
CA LEU A 91 -2.04 -19.81 3.30
C LEU A 91 -1.52 -18.57 2.54
N GLY A 92 -1.75 -18.52 1.23
CA GLY A 92 -1.42 -17.36 0.40
C GLY A 92 0.08 -17.12 0.20
N ALA A 93 0.44 -15.89 -0.17
CA ALA A 93 1.81 -15.51 -0.53
C ALA A 93 2.77 -15.54 0.67
N ASN A 94 3.97 -16.08 0.48
CA ASN A 94 5.01 -16.22 1.50
C ASN A 94 6.37 -16.45 0.83
N ILE A 95 7.46 -16.32 1.59
CA ILE A 95 8.83 -16.57 1.10
C ILE A 95 9.54 -17.74 1.81
N LYS A 96 8.79 -18.53 2.58
CA LYS A 96 9.27 -19.72 3.32
C LYS A 96 10.43 -19.38 4.26
N LEU A 97 10.19 -18.37 5.10
CA LEU A 97 11.11 -18.01 6.19
C LEU A 97 11.28 -19.18 7.17
N PRO A 98 12.52 -19.53 7.56
CA PRO A 98 12.78 -20.60 8.53
C PRO A 98 12.41 -20.14 9.95
N ALA A 99 11.51 -20.86 10.60
CA ALA A 99 11.17 -20.59 12.00
C ALA A 99 12.37 -20.83 12.93
N GLY A 100 12.53 -19.98 13.95
CA GLY A 100 13.66 -19.99 14.88
C GLY A 100 14.88 -19.19 14.41
N ASP A 101 14.95 -18.82 13.13
CA ASP A 101 15.97 -17.90 12.61
C ASP A 101 15.56 -16.43 12.86
N ALA A 102 16.34 -15.46 12.40
CA ALA A 102 16.04 -14.04 12.52
C ALA A 102 16.34 -13.25 11.24
N ALA A 103 15.63 -12.15 11.04
CA ALA A 103 15.89 -11.17 9.98
C ALA A 103 15.59 -9.76 10.48
N THR A 104 16.12 -8.74 9.81
CA THR A 104 15.83 -7.35 10.20
C THR A 104 14.38 -7.00 9.91
N ALA A 105 13.81 -6.09 10.70
CA ALA A 105 12.49 -5.55 10.44
C ALA A 105 12.40 -4.90 9.04
N TYR A 106 13.49 -4.27 8.57
CA TYR A 106 13.62 -3.75 7.21
C TYR A 106 13.36 -4.84 6.16
N ASP A 107 14.08 -5.96 6.23
CA ASP A 107 14.00 -7.01 5.22
C ASP A 107 12.63 -7.71 5.22
N LEU A 108 12.07 -7.94 6.42
CA LEU A 108 10.74 -8.51 6.57
C LEU A 108 9.67 -7.58 6.00
N LEU A 109 9.80 -6.27 6.24
CA LEU A 109 8.85 -5.28 5.74
C LEU A 109 8.93 -5.14 4.21
N ALA A 110 10.14 -5.21 3.65
CA ALA A 110 10.37 -5.28 2.21
C ALA A 110 9.69 -6.51 1.61
N ALA A 111 9.91 -7.70 2.17
CA ALA A 111 9.28 -8.94 1.71
C ALA A 111 7.74 -8.87 1.77
N GLY A 112 7.20 -8.30 2.84
CA GLY A 112 5.77 -8.11 3.07
C GLY A 112 5.10 -7.16 2.08
N LEU A 113 5.77 -6.07 1.67
CA LEU A 113 5.20 -5.10 0.72
C LEU A 113 5.44 -5.48 -0.74
N ILE A 114 6.63 -5.98 -1.08
CA ILE A 114 6.99 -6.37 -2.46
C ILE A 114 6.22 -7.60 -2.89
N SER A 115 6.46 -8.72 -2.20
CA SER A 115 5.92 -10.04 -2.57
C SER A 115 4.63 -10.41 -1.85
N SER A 116 4.11 -9.53 -0.99
CA SER A 116 2.94 -9.80 -0.17
C SER A 116 3.15 -10.95 0.84
N ALA A 117 4.39 -11.19 1.27
CA ALA A 117 4.77 -12.32 2.11
C ALA A 117 4.07 -12.31 3.48
N ASN A 118 3.18 -13.28 3.73
CA ASN A 118 2.42 -13.40 4.96
C ASN A 118 3.29 -13.80 6.15
N ASP A 119 4.26 -14.70 5.95
CA ASP A 119 5.21 -15.12 6.97
C ASP A 119 6.03 -13.94 7.50
N ALA A 120 6.48 -13.05 6.62
CA ALA A 120 7.20 -11.85 7.04
C ALA A 120 6.32 -10.90 7.88
N MET A 121 5.04 -10.72 7.50
CA MET A 121 4.13 -9.85 8.25
C MET A 121 3.73 -10.43 9.61
N VAL A 122 3.58 -11.76 9.73
CA VAL A 122 3.37 -12.43 11.02
C VAL A 122 4.58 -12.27 11.92
N SER A 123 5.80 -12.46 11.39
CA SER A 123 7.03 -12.22 12.16
C SER A 123 7.10 -10.79 12.69
N LEU A 124 6.80 -9.79 11.85
CA LEU A 124 6.80 -8.39 12.27
C LEU A 124 5.74 -8.08 13.33
N ALA A 125 4.54 -8.65 13.18
CA ALA A 125 3.46 -8.44 14.14
C ALA A 125 3.82 -8.96 15.54
N ILE A 126 4.30 -10.20 15.60
CA ILE A 126 4.75 -10.84 16.85
C ILE A 126 6.01 -10.15 17.38
N GLY A 127 6.97 -9.81 16.51
CA GLY A 127 8.19 -9.11 16.90
C GLY A 127 7.93 -7.72 17.49
N LEU A 128 6.90 -7.01 17.02
CA LEU A 128 6.50 -5.72 17.57
C LEU A 128 5.70 -5.84 18.87
N SER A 129 4.72 -6.74 18.92
CA SER A 129 3.67 -6.73 19.96
C SER A 129 3.66 -7.95 20.88
N GLY A 130 4.58 -8.90 20.68
CA GLY A 130 4.63 -10.17 21.42
C GLY A 130 3.62 -11.23 20.95
N SER A 131 2.49 -10.82 20.37
CA SER A 131 1.49 -11.72 19.77
C SER A 131 0.75 -11.04 18.62
N GLU A 132 0.08 -11.82 17.76
CA GLU A 132 -0.74 -11.26 16.68
C GLU A 132 -1.99 -10.54 17.22
N ASP A 133 -2.57 -11.00 18.33
CA ASP A 133 -3.75 -10.35 18.94
C ASP A 133 -3.42 -8.95 19.46
N GLU A 134 -2.29 -8.78 20.16
CA GLU A 134 -1.86 -7.46 20.64
C GLU A 134 -1.44 -6.55 19.48
N PHE A 135 -0.88 -7.14 18.41
CA PHE A 135 -0.61 -6.39 17.18
C PHE A 135 -1.89 -5.87 16.54
N VAL A 136 -2.92 -6.70 16.45
CA VAL A 136 -4.22 -6.32 15.89
C VAL A 136 -4.85 -5.17 16.68
N ARG A 137 -4.76 -5.18 18.02
CA ARG A 137 -5.20 -4.04 18.84
C ARG A 137 -4.40 -2.78 18.52
N THR A 138 -3.07 -2.88 18.52
CA THR A 138 -2.16 -1.77 18.22
C THR A 138 -2.40 -1.16 16.83
N ALA A 139 -2.62 -2.00 15.83
CA ALA A 139 -2.87 -1.60 14.45
C ALA A 139 -4.26 -0.97 14.26
N ASN A 140 -5.30 -1.50 14.92
CA ASN A 140 -6.63 -0.88 14.89
C ASN A 140 -6.67 0.46 15.66
N ASP A 141 -5.86 0.61 16.71
CA ASP A 141 -5.68 1.90 17.37
C ASP A 141 -4.90 2.89 16.50
N PHE A 142 -3.91 2.40 15.73
CA PHE A 142 -3.17 3.22 14.77
C PHE A 142 -4.09 3.83 13.71
N ILE A 143 -4.97 3.04 13.08
CA ILE A 143 -5.89 3.57 12.05
C ILE A 143 -6.86 4.62 12.62
N LYS A 144 -7.43 4.36 13.81
CA LYS A 144 -8.31 5.33 14.50
C LYS A 144 -7.60 6.64 14.79
N ARG A 145 -6.37 6.58 15.31
CA ARG A 145 -5.56 7.78 15.61
C ARG A 145 -5.18 8.59 14.37
N ASN A 146 -5.20 7.97 13.20
CA ASN A 146 -4.95 8.63 11.92
C ASN A 146 -6.25 9.04 11.18
N GLY A 147 -7.41 8.96 11.84
CA GLY A 147 -8.68 9.39 11.26
C GLY A 147 -9.26 8.42 10.21
N ILE A 148 -8.82 7.16 10.22
CA ILE A 148 -9.22 6.12 9.27
C ILE A 148 -10.21 5.20 10.00
N TYR A 149 -11.50 5.48 9.84
CA TYR A 149 -12.57 4.91 10.68
C TYR A 149 -13.38 3.80 10.02
N SER A 150 -13.36 3.70 8.69
CA SER A 150 -14.10 2.69 7.93
C SER A 150 -13.22 1.48 7.59
N THR A 151 -12.24 1.20 8.44
CA THR A 151 -11.26 0.12 8.29
C THR A 151 -11.13 -0.66 9.59
N LYS A 152 -11.00 -1.98 9.47
CA LYS A 152 -10.69 -2.89 10.56
C LYS A 152 -9.82 -4.01 10.04
N ILE A 153 -8.77 -4.37 10.78
CA ILE A 153 -7.99 -5.58 10.50
C ILE A 153 -8.19 -6.61 11.61
N SER A 154 -8.17 -7.90 11.26
CA SER A 154 -8.28 -9.02 12.20
C SER A 154 -7.00 -9.84 12.32
N ASN A 155 -5.99 -9.54 11.49
CA ASN A 155 -4.66 -10.14 11.49
C ASN A 155 -3.68 -9.25 10.72
N ALA A 156 -2.40 -9.60 10.71
CA ALA A 156 -1.36 -8.77 10.09
C ALA A 156 -1.28 -8.88 8.56
N THR A 157 -2.01 -9.82 7.95
CA THR A 157 -1.74 -10.31 6.59
C THR A 157 -2.87 -10.05 5.59
N GLY A 158 -4.11 -9.93 6.05
CA GLY A 158 -5.29 -9.91 5.20
C GLY A 158 -5.81 -11.28 4.79
N LEU A 159 -5.30 -12.36 5.42
CA LEU A 159 -5.86 -13.70 5.26
C LEU A 159 -7.25 -13.77 5.91
N ALA A 160 -8.14 -14.60 5.37
CA ALA A 160 -9.45 -14.85 5.98
C ALA A 160 -9.29 -15.47 7.38
N GLY A 161 -10.25 -15.20 8.27
CA GLY A 161 -10.22 -15.73 9.65
C GLY A 161 -10.78 -14.81 10.74
N GLY A 162 -11.32 -13.64 10.36
CA GLY A 162 -12.00 -12.73 11.29
C GLY A 162 -12.55 -11.50 10.54
N GLU A 163 -13.34 -10.69 11.24
CA GLU A 163 -13.94 -9.48 10.68
C GLU A 163 -12.87 -8.44 10.33
N GLN A 164 -12.65 -8.23 9.04
CA GLN A 164 -11.74 -7.23 8.50
C GLN A 164 -12.30 -6.67 7.20
N TYR A 165 -12.16 -5.36 7.04
CA TYR A 165 -12.69 -4.63 5.90
C TYR A 165 -12.00 -3.28 5.78
N SER A 166 -12.18 -2.64 4.63
CA SER A 166 -11.87 -1.24 4.42
C SER A 166 -12.77 -0.70 3.29
N THR A 167 -12.60 0.57 2.95
CA THR A 167 -13.27 1.23 1.82
C THR A 167 -12.24 1.74 0.82
N ALA A 168 -12.63 2.08 -0.40
CA ALA A 168 -11.68 2.67 -1.36
C ALA A 168 -11.12 4.00 -0.84
N ARG A 169 -11.94 4.78 -0.10
CA ARG A 169 -11.55 6.03 0.54
C ARG A 169 -10.49 5.83 1.63
N ASP A 170 -10.66 4.83 2.50
CA ASP A 170 -9.69 4.56 3.56
C ASP A 170 -8.39 3.95 3.01
N ILE A 171 -8.49 3.05 2.02
CA ILE A 171 -7.31 2.52 1.32
C ILE A 171 -6.50 3.65 0.67
N LYS A 172 -7.17 4.65 0.07
CA LYS A 172 -6.49 5.86 -0.44
C LYS A 172 -5.66 6.52 0.67
N GLU A 173 -6.25 6.82 1.83
CA GLU A 173 -5.51 7.50 2.90
C GLU A 173 -4.36 6.66 3.47
N LEU A 174 -4.58 5.35 3.70
CA LEU A 174 -3.52 4.41 4.10
C LEU A 174 -2.37 4.40 3.09
N PHE A 175 -2.71 4.34 1.80
CA PHE A 175 -1.72 4.29 0.74
C PHE A 175 -0.95 5.60 0.61
N ARG A 176 -1.60 6.76 0.80
CA ARG A 176 -0.93 8.07 0.83
C ARG A 176 0.04 8.20 2.00
N LEU A 177 -0.33 7.69 3.19
CA LEU A 177 0.60 7.62 4.33
C LEU A 177 1.82 6.77 3.98
N ALA A 178 1.61 5.59 3.39
CA ALA A 178 2.71 4.70 2.99
C ALA A 178 3.57 5.32 1.87
N TYR A 179 2.97 6.01 0.91
CA TYR A 179 3.68 6.66 -0.19
C TYR A 179 4.56 7.83 0.26
N ARG A 180 4.18 8.54 1.33
CA ARG A 180 5.00 9.62 1.91
C ARG A 180 6.21 9.12 2.69
N ASP A 181 6.14 7.91 3.23
CA ASP A 181 7.31 7.26 3.83
C ASP A 181 8.25 6.76 2.73
N LYS A 182 9.47 7.32 2.66
CA LYS A 182 10.44 7.00 1.61
C LYS A 182 10.81 5.51 1.57
N VAL A 183 10.87 4.85 2.73
CA VAL A 183 11.23 3.42 2.81
C VAL A 183 10.09 2.57 2.27
N LEU A 184 8.87 2.81 2.74
CA LEU A 184 7.70 2.05 2.28
C LEU A 184 7.43 2.28 0.80
N ARG A 185 7.56 3.53 0.31
CA ARG A 185 7.44 3.84 -1.11
C ARG A 185 8.44 3.07 -1.96
N ASN A 186 9.70 2.99 -1.53
CA ASN A 186 10.72 2.23 -2.25
C ASN A 186 10.34 0.75 -2.34
N PHE A 187 9.81 0.16 -1.27
CA PHE A 187 9.32 -1.22 -1.31
C PHE A 187 8.12 -1.40 -2.25
N LEU A 188 7.16 -0.46 -2.23
CA LEU A 188 5.95 -0.53 -3.05
C LEU A 188 6.20 -0.38 -4.57
N VAL A 189 7.39 0.06 -4.99
CA VAL A 189 7.78 0.20 -6.40
C VAL A 189 8.90 -0.78 -6.81
N SER A 190 9.44 -1.57 -5.87
CA SER A 190 10.51 -2.52 -6.16
C SER A 190 10.00 -3.74 -6.95
N GLU A 191 10.74 -4.15 -7.98
CA GLU A 191 10.40 -5.31 -8.83
C GLU A 191 10.75 -6.64 -8.18
N ASP A 192 11.90 -6.70 -7.50
CA ASP A 192 12.35 -7.86 -6.76
C ASP A 192 13.28 -7.46 -5.61
N SER A 193 13.55 -8.41 -4.72
CA SER A 193 14.58 -8.27 -3.69
C SER A 193 15.00 -9.65 -3.18
N VAL A 194 15.99 -9.67 -2.30
CA VAL A 194 16.49 -10.86 -1.61
C VAL A 194 16.52 -10.56 -0.12
N LEU A 195 16.07 -11.52 0.69
CA LEU A 195 16.25 -11.52 2.14
C LEU A 195 17.21 -12.65 2.50
N THR A 196 18.25 -12.31 3.27
CA THR A 196 19.15 -13.28 3.89
C THR A 196 18.99 -13.19 5.41
N THR A 197 18.58 -14.30 6.01
CA THR A 197 18.44 -14.45 7.46
C THR A 197 19.80 -14.51 8.16
N GLN A 198 19.81 -14.32 9.49
CA GLN A 198 21.01 -14.41 10.30
C GLN A 198 21.66 -15.79 10.26
N GLY A 199 20.86 -16.86 10.16
CA GLY A 199 21.33 -18.23 9.94
C GLY A 199 21.83 -18.52 8.51
N GLY A 200 21.83 -17.53 7.61
CA GLY A 200 22.38 -17.62 6.25
C GLY A 200 21.39 -18.11 5.18
N SER A 201 20.14 -18.42 5.54
CA SER A 201 19.13 -18.79 4.55
C SER A 201 18.73 -17.59 3.70
N SER A 202 18.89 -17.71 2.38
CA SER A 202 18.55 -16.66 1.41
C SER A 202 17.29 -17.00 0.62
N ARG A 203 16.43 -15.98 0.40
CA ARG A 203 15.16 -16.07 -0.32
C ARG A 203 15.04 -14.91 -1.30
N LYS A 204 15.01 -15.20 -2.60
CA LYS A 204 14.65 -14.21 -3.64
C LYS A 204 13.14 -14.18 -3.81
N TYR A 205 12.57 -13.00 -3.93
CA TYR A 205 11.13 -12.80 -4.13
C TYR A 205 10.88 -11.64 -5.09
N LYS A 206 9.73 -11.68 -5.77
CA LYS A 206 9.35 -10.70 -6.79
C LYS A 206 8.07 -9.98 -6.39
N SER A 207 7.87 -8.80 -6.97
CA SER A 207 6.66 -8.03 -6.80
C SER A 207 5.45 -8.79 -7.30
N THR A 208 4.34 -8.63 -6.58
CA THR A 208 3.03 -9.10 -7.04
C THR A 208 2.39 -8.16 -8.06
N ASN A 209 2.92 -6.94 -8.21
CA ASN A 209 2.40 -5.95 -9.16
C ASN A 209 2.91 -6.23 -10.58
N LYS A 210 2.01 -6.69 -11.46
CA LYS A 210 2.32 -6.99 -12.86
C LYS A 210 2.48 -5.76 -13.76
N LEU A 211 2.23 -4.55 -13.23
CA LEU A 211 2.42 -3.30 -13.98
C LEU A 211 3.88 -2.81 -13.96
N LEU A 212 4.71 -3.28 -13.02
CA LEU A 212 6.13 -2.94 -12.99
C LEU A 212 6.84 -3.50 -14.23
N GLY A 213 7.79 -2.74 -14.77
CA GLY A 213 8.49 -3.08 -16.01
C GLY A 213 7.62 -3.00 -17.29
N THR A 214 6.38 -2.52 -17.20
CA THR A 214 5.50 -2.30 -18.37
C THR A 214 5.50 -0.83 -18.80
N TYR A 215 4.70 -0.48 -19.82
CA TYR A 215 4.50 0.91 -20.23
C TYR A 215 3.79 1.77 -19.18
N PHE A 216 3.16 1.16 -18.17
CA PHE A 216 2.41 1.87 -17.14
C PHE A 216 3.37 2.44 -16.06
N PRO A 217 3.45 3.77 -15.87
CA PRO A 217 4.51 4.39 -15.08
C PRO A 217 4.24 4.37 -13.56
N VAL A 218 4.33 3.19 -12.96
CA VAL A 218 4.10 2.96 -11.52
C VAL A 218 5.10 3.71 -10.65
N LEU A 219 4.58 4.45 -9.66
CA LEU A 219 5.36 5.11 -8.60
C LEU A 219 5.32 4.37 -7.26
N ALA A 220 4.26 3.59 -7.01
CA ALA A 220 4.08 2.68 -5.90
C ALA A 220 2.82 1.85 -6.16
N ALA A 221 2.74 0.61 -5.68
CA ALA A 221 1.50 -0.15 -5.71
C ALA A 221 1.43 -1.21 -4.62
N LYS A 222 0.21 -1.60 -4.24
CA LYS A 222 -0.04 -2.82 -3.46
C LYS A 222 -1.20 -3.60 -4.05
N THR A 223 -1.01 -4.91 -4.21
CA THR A 223 -2.05 -5.85 -4.63
C THR A 223 -2.68 -6.57 -3.43
N GLY A 224 -3.89 -7.10 -3.59
CA GLY A 224 -4.48 -8.03 -2.63
C GLY A 224 -5.53 -8.93 -3.26
N TYR A 225 -5.48 -10.23 -2.97
CA TYR A 225 -6.45 -11.21 -3.46
C TYR A 225 -6.82 -12.20 -2.37
N THR A 226 -8.11 -12.48 -2.27
CA THR A 226 -8.67 -13.71 -1.70
C THR A 226 -9.94 -14.03 -2.48
N ASN A 227 -10.46 -15.25 -2.35
CA ASN A 227 -11.72 -15.62 -3.01
C ASN A 227 -12.90 -14.73 -2.58
N GLU A 228 -12.89 -14.26 -1.33
CA GLU A 228 -13.93 -13.37 -0.78
C GLU A 228 -13.75 -11.91 -1.24
N ALA A 229 -12.50 -11.44 -1.26
CA ALA A 229 -12.17 -10.06 -1.59
C ALA A 229 -12.27 -9.74 -3.09
N GLY A 230 -12.09 -10.77 -3.95
CA GLY A 230 -11.81 -10.55 -5.36
C GLY A 230 -10.44 -9.88 -5.57
N GLU A 231 -10.26 -9.26 -6.73
CA GLU A 231 -9.02 -8.59 -7.07
C GLU A 231 -8.97 -7.14 -6.58
N ASN A 232 -8.01 -6.82 -5.70
CA ASN A 232 -7.79 -5.47 -5.19
C ASN A 232 -6.43 -4.90 -5.62
N LEU A 233 -6.39 -3.62 -5.97
CA LEU A 233 -5.15 -2.90 -6.30
C LEU A 233 -5.28 -1.44 -5.88
N VAL A 234 -4.22 -0.93 -5.26
CA VAL A 234 -3.98 0.51 -5.15
C VAL A 234 -2.65 0.85 -5.82
N VAL A 235 -2.61 1.93 -6.59
CA VAL A 235 -1.44 2.38 -7.32
C VAL A 235 -1.30 3.90 -7.24
N MET A 236 -0.05 4.38 -7.24
CA MET A 236 0.32 5.74 -7.59
C MET A 236 1.04 5.67 -8.95
N THR A 237 0.71 6.54 -9.89
CA THR A 237 1.29 6.58 -11.24
C THR A 237 1.48 8.00 -11.72
N TYR A 238 2.33 8.20 -12.73
CA TYR A 238 2.30 9.43 -13.51
C TYR A 238 1.16 9.42 -14.53
N GLY A 239 0.52 10.57 -14.71
CA GLY A 239 -0.32 10.87 -15.87
C GLY A 239 0.51 11.49 -17.00
N ASP A 240 -0.11 11.68 -18.18
CA ASP A 240 0.58 12.11 -19.41
C ASP A 240 1.19 13.51 -19.35
N LYS A 241 0.75 14.34 -18.39
CA LYS A 241 1.25 15.71 -18.18
C LYS A 241 2.20 15.80 -16.97
N GLY A 242 2.62 14.65 -16.42
CA GLY A 242 3.54 14.58 -15.27
C GLY A 242 2.87 14.71 -13.90
N GLN A 243 1.54 14.85 -13.85
CA GLN A 243 0.77 14.81 -12.61
C GLN A 243 0.84 13.44 -11.95
N ARG A 244 0.72 13.38 -10.61
CA ARG A 244 0.67 12.13 -9.87
C ARG A 244 -0.79 11.75 -9.63
N ILE A 245 -1.21 10.63 -10.20
CA ILE A 245 -2.57 10.10 -10.10
C ILE A 245 -2.51 8.86 -9.20
N GLY A 246 -3.35 8.83 -8.18
CA GLY A 246 -3.59 7.65 -7.39
C GLY A 246 -4.90 6.99 -7.80
N ALA A 247 -4.94 5.66 -7.81
CA ALA A 247 -6.15 4.90 -8.11
C ALA A 247 -6.26 3.65 -7.23
N VAL A 248 -7.45 3.39 -6.70
CA VAL A 248 -7.83 2.20 -5.95
C VAL A 248 -8.97 1.50 -6.69
N VAL A 249 -8.89 0.17 -6.82
CA VAL A 249 -10.01 -0.70 -7.21
C VAL A 249 -10.14 -1.84 -6.21
N LEU A 250 -11.37 -2.16 -5.82
CA LEU A 250 -11.71 -3.22 -4.89
C LEU A 250 -12.74 -4.19 -5.50
N GLY A 251 -12.52 -5.49 -5.33
CA GLY A 251 -13.38 -6.55 -5.85
C GLY A 251 -13.51 -6.53 -7.36
N SER A 252 -12.39 -6.32 -8.06
CA SER A 252 -12.29 -6.39 -9.52
C SER A 252 -12.20 -7.85 -10.01
N GLU A 253 -12.58 -8.07 -11.27
CA GLU A 253 -12.32 -9.31 -12.00
C GLU A 253 -10.94 -9.27 -12.68
N ASP A 254 -10.51 -8.09 -13.14
CA ASP A 254 -9.14 -7.81 -13.60
C ASP A 254 -8.70 -6.44 -13.07
N ARG A 255 -8.01 -6.46 -11.91
CA ARG A 255 -7.59 -5.21 -11.24
C ARG A 255 -6.66 -4.36 -12.10
N PHE A 256 -5.83 -4.99 -12.93
CA PHE A 256 -4.80 -4.31 -13.69
C PHE A 256 -5.42 -3.62 -14.88
N GLN A 257 -6.38 -4.28 -15.54
CA GLN A 257 -7.14 -3.68 -16.62
C GLN A 257 -8.03 -2.54 -16.09
N ASP A 258 -8.76 -2.74 -14.99
CA ASP A 258 -9.61 -1.67 -14.42
C ASP A 258 -8.80 -0.42 -14.05
N ILE A 259 -7.60 -0.59 -13.46
CA ILE A 259 -6.70 0.52 -13.15
C ILE A 259 -6.23 1.25 -14.42
N LYS A 260 -5.81 0.51 -15.45
CA LYS A 260 -5.41 1.12 -16.72
C LYS A 260 -6.56 1.91 -17.34
N THR A 261 -7.74 1.29 -17.41
CA THR A 261 -8.95 1.87 -17.98
C THR A 261 -9.35 3.16 -17.26
N VAL A 262 -9.39 3.17 -15.91
CA VAL A 262 -9.83 4.35 -15.17
C VAL A 262 -8.79 5.49 -15.19
N VAL A 263 -7.49 5.16 -15.20
CA VAL A 263 -6.43 6.17 -15.30
C VAL A 263 -6.43 6.80 -16.69
N GLU A 264 -6.57 6.00 -17.75
CA GLU A 264 -6.70 6.49 -19.13
C GLU A 264 -7.95 7.37 -19.30
N TRP A 265 -9.08 6.97 -18.70
CA TRP A 265 -10.28 7.78 -18.68
C TRP A 265 -10.05 9.14 -17.99
N VAL A 266 -9.36 9.16 -16.85
CA VAL A 266 -9.02 10.42 -16.16
C VAL A 266 -8.14 11.32 -17.03
N GLN A 267 -7.11 10.76 -17.68
CA GLN A 267 -6.20 11.51 -18.56
C GLN A 267 -6.92 12.16 -19.75
N ARG A 268 -8.01 11.55 -20.23
CA ARG A 268 -8.86 12.09 -21.30
C ARG A 268 -9.91 13.08 -20.80
N SER A 269 -10.31 12.97 -19.53
CA SER A 269 -11.44 13.71 -18.97
C SER A 269 -11.03 14.94 -18.16
N TYR A 270 -9.74 15.12 -17.88
CA TYR A 270 -9.23 16.23 -17.06
C TYR A 270 -8.02 16.90 -17.70
N VAL A 271 -7.89 18.21 -17.48
CA VAL A 271 -6.68 18.99 -17.75
C VAL A 271 -6.12 19.59 -16.47
N TRP A 272 -4.81 19.83 -16.46
CA TRP A 272 -4.08 20.54 -15.39
C TRP A 272 -3.52 21.83 -16.00
N PRO A 273 -4.28 22.94 -15.96
CA PRO A 273 -3.96 24.18 -16.66
C PRO A 273 -2.76 24.96 -16.07
#